data_AF-A0A2S5WL17-F1
#
_entry.id   AF-A0A2S5WL17-F1
#
_cell.length_a   1.000
_cell.length_b   1.000
_cell.length_c   1.000
_cell.angle_alpha   90.00
_cell.angle_beta   90.00
_cell.angle_gamma   90.00
#
_symmetry.space_group_name_H-M   'P 1'
#
loop_
_entity.id
_entity.type
_entity.pdbx_description
1 polymer ?
#
loop_
_entity_poly.entity_id
_entity_poly.type
_entity_poly.pdbx_seq_one_letter_code
_entity_poly.pdbx_strand_id
1 'polypeptide(L)' 'MLELITPTGTLTADTEVELASRWAALEHGDDWEADVIPLVEHTTVWAYVEALELVRDGHVDDHTLTETVAGAR' A
#
# COMPACT_ATOMS: atom_id res chain seq x y z
N MET A 1 -6.48 6.93 -9.20
CA MET A 1 -6.71 6.68 -7.77
C MET A 1 -6.72 5.18 -7.55
N LEU A 2 -5.93 4.71 -6.60
CA LEU A 2 -5.85 3.32 -6.18
C LEU A 2 -6.66 3.11 -4.90
N GLU A 3 -7.31 1.95 -4.79
CA GLU A 3 -8.00 1.49 -3.59
C GLU A 3 -7.53 0.07 -3.25
N LEU A 4 -6.96 -0.10 -2.06
CA LEU A 4 -6.58 -1.39 -1.49
C LEU A 4 -7.55 -1.77 -0.37
N ILE A 5 -8.14 -2.95 -0.50
CA ILE A 5 -8.90 -3.61 0.56
C ILE A 5 -8.00 -4.68 1.16
N THR A 6 -7.80 -4.62 2.47
CA THR A 6 -7.06 -5.60 3.28
C THR A 6 -8.01 -6.20 4.33
N PRO A 7 -7.60 -7.27 5.03
CA PRO A 7 -8.35 -7.77 6.19
C PRO A 7 -8.48 -6.74 7.34
N THR A 8 -7.56 -5.79 7.42
CA THR A 8 -7.43 -4.79 8.49
C THR A 8 -8.12 -3.47 8.16
N GLY A 9 -8.38 -3.16 6.89
CA GLY A 9 -9.09 -1.95 6.50
C GLY A 9 -9.10 -1.68 4.99
N THR A 10 -9.60 -0.49 4.63
CA THR A 10 -9.59 0.02 3.25
C THR A 10 -8.76 1.28 3.17
N LEU A 11 -7.85 1.32 2.21
CA LEU A 11 -6.93 2.42 1.97
C LEU A 11 -7.11 2.93 0.54
N THR A 12 -7.00 4.24 0.35
CA THR A 12 -6.95 4.87 -0.97
C THR A 12 -5.72 5.73 -1.08
N ALA A 13 -5.19 5.92 -2.30
CA ALA A 13 -4.09 6.85 -2.57
C ALA A 13 -4.00 7.16 -4.07
N ASP A 14 -3.27 8.20 -4.44
CA ASP A 14 -3.08 8.54 -5.86
C ASP A 14 -1.87 7.83 -6.48
N THR A 15 -0.95 7.34 -5.65
CA THR A 15 0.27 6.63 -6.10
C THR A 15 0.48 5.34 -5.32
N GLU A 16 1.21 4.39 -5.91
CA GLU A 16 1.54 3.12 -5.25
C GLU A 16 2.42 3.33 -4.03
N VAL A 17 3.36 4.27 -4.08
CA VAL A 17 4.24 4.60 -2.95
C VAL A 17 3.43 5.15 -1.78
N GLU A 18 2.49 6.05 -2.05
CA GLU A 18 1.61 6.59 -1.02
C GLU A 18 0.68 5.50 -0.45
N LEU A 19 0.14 4.61 -1.30
CA LEU A 19 -0.70 3.49 -0.85
C LEU A 19 0.11 2.51 0.01
N ALA A 20 1.33 2.17 -0.40
CA ALA A 20 2.24 1.30 0.32
C ALA A 20 2.66 1.89 1.67
N SER A 21 2.92 3.21 1.72
CA SER A 21 3.20 3.91 2.98
C SER A 21 2.02 3.85 3.95
N ARG A 22 0.79 4.08 3.46
CA ARG A 22 -0.44 3.95 4.27
C ARG A 22 -0.68 2.51 4.72
N TRP A 23 -0.35 1.52 3.88
CA TRP A 23 -0.47 0.11 4.25
C TRP A 23 0.55 -0.27 5.32
N ALA A 24 1.80 0.18 5.19
CA ALA A 24 2.80 0.00 6.25
C ALA A 24 2.34 0.60 7.58
N ALA A 25 1.75 1.80 7.57
CA ALA A 25 1.19 2.42 8.78
C ALA A 25 0.01 1.62 9.35
N LEU A 26 -0.86 1.07 8.51
CA LEU A 26 -1.98 0.23 8.97
C LEU A 26 -1.50 -1.03 9.72
N GLU A 27 -0.39 -1.64 9.29
CA GLU A 27 0.13 -2.89 9.86
C GLU A 27 1.12 -2.67 11.03
N HIS A 28 1.91 -1.60 10.98
CA HIS A 28 2.94 -1.31 11.98
C HIS A 28 2.49 -0.29 13.04
N GLY A 29 1.36 0.37 12.82
CA GLY A 29 0.86 1.48 13.63
C GLY A 29 1.16 2.84 13.00
N ASP A 30 0.35 3.83 13.37
CA ASP A 30 0.58 5.23 12.99
C ASP A 30 1.97 5.69 13.47
N ASP A 31 2.64 6.52 12.68
CA ASP A 31 3.98 7.07 12.92
C ASP A 31 5.10 6.01 13.09
N TRP A 32 4.94 4.77 12.59
CA TRP A 32 5.98 3.72 12.67
C TRP A 32 7.35 4.15 12.11
N GLU A 33 7.36 5.10 11.16
CA GLU A 33 8.57 5.65 10.57
C GLU A 33 9.42 6.44 11.58
N ALA A 34 8.81 6.97 12.65
CA ALA A 34 9.50 7.80 13.64
C ALA A 34 10.57 7.02 14.44
N ASP A 35 10.40 5.70 14.56
CA ASP A 35 11.26 4.81 15.32
C ASP A 35 12.31 4.09 14.45
N VAL A 36 12.38 4.38 13.14
CA VAL A 36 13.30 3.73 12.22
C VAL A 36 14.21 4.71 11.49
N ILE A 37 15.34 4.20 10.98
CA ILE A 37 16.24 4.99 10.14
C ILE A 37 15.68 5.09 8.71
N PRO A 38 16.04 6.13 7.92
CA PRO A 38 15.49 6.34 6.58
C PRO A 38 15.68 5.16 5.61
N LEU A 39 16.77 4.40 5.76
CA LEU A 39 16.97 3.19 4.93
C LEU A 39 15.93 2.12 5.25
N VAL A 40 15.62 1.92 6.54
CA VAL A 40 14.61 0.93 6.98
C VAL A 40 13.23 1.37 6.52
N GLU A 41 12.89 2.65 6.69
CA GLU A 41 11.66 3.24 6.17
C GLU A 41 11.50 2.95 4.66
N HIS A 42 12.51 3.31 3.87
CA HIS A 42 12.51 3.07 2.42
C HIS A 42 12.34 1.58 2.08
N THR A 43 13.09 0.69 2.74
CA THR A 43 13.01 -0.75 2.45
C THR A 43 11.64 -1.33 2.81
N THR A 44 11.02 -0.87 3.90
CA THR A 44 9.69 -1.33 4.30
C THR A 44 8.65 -0.85 3.30
N VAL A 45 8.64 0.45 2.96
CA VAL A 45 7.69 0.99 1.96
C VAL A 45 7.85 0.28 0.62
N TRP A 46 9.08 0.00 0.18
CA TRP A 46 9.32 -0.71 -1.07
C TRP A 46 8.82 -2.17 -1.04
N ALA A 47 8.96 -2.87 0.08
CA ALA A 47 8.39 -4.21 0.24
C ALA A 47 6.85 -4.20 0.11
N TYR A 48 6.18 -3.15 0.61
CA TYR A 48 4.74 -3.00 0.41
C TYR A 48 4.38 -2.62 -1.03
N VAL A 49 5.23 -1.88 -1.76
CA VAL A 49 5.04 -1.66 -3.21
C VAL A 49 5.10 -2.99 -3.97
N GLU A 50 6.11 -3.82 -3.69
CA GLU A 50 6.21 -5.16 -4.27
C GLU A 50 5.01 -6.04 -3.89
N ALA A 51 4.48 -5.90 -2.67
CA ALA A 51 3.27 -6.60 -2.24
C ALA A 51 2.02 -6.13 -3.02
N LEU A 52 1.90 -4.83 -3.33
CA LEU A 52 0.81 -4.31 -4.17
C LEU A 52 0.83 -4.93 -5.58
N GLU A 53 2.01 -5.18 -6.15
CA GLU A 53 2.14 -5.88 -7.42
C GLU A 53 1.62 -7.33 -7.33
N LEU A 54 1.95 -8.03 -6.24
CA LEU A 54 1.43 -9.38 -6.00
C LEU A 54 -0.10 -9.40 -5.81
N VAL A 55 -0.67 -8.41 -5.12
CA VAL A 55 -2.13 -8.26 -5.00
C VAL A 55 -2.76 -8.01 -6.37
N ARG A 56 -2.15 -7.13 -7.18
CA ARG A 56 -2.61 -6.81 -8.54
C ARG A 56 -2.64 -8.06 -9.43
N ASP A 57 -1.64 -8.92 -9.28
CA ASP A 57 -1.52 -10.17 -10.04
C ASP A 57 -2.39 -11.31 -9.48
N GLY A 58 -3.13 -11.06 -8.39
CA GLY A 58 -4.02 -12.04 -7.76
C GLY A 58 -3.28 -13.14 -7.00
N HIS A 59 -2.08 -12.86 -6.51
CA HIS A 59 -1.23 -13.79 -5.74
C HIS A 59 -1.40 -13.69 -4.23
N VAL A 60 -2.15 -12.68 -3.75
CA VAL A 60 -2.45 -12.50 -2.33
C VAL A 60 -3.94 -12.68 -2.17
N ASP A 61 -4.33 -13.83 -1.60
CA ASP A 61 -5.70 -14.07 -1.16
C ASP A 61 -6.11 -13.01 -0.12
N ASP A 62 -7.41 -12.78 0.08
CA ASP A 62 -7.99 -11.81 1.04
C ASP A 62 -7.66 -10.31 0.85
N HIS A 63 -6.85 -9.97 -0.15
CA HIS A 63 -6.60 -8.60 -0.59
C HIS A 63 -7.27 -8.30 -1.92
N THR A 64 -7.60 -7.02 -2.16
CA THR A 64 -8.10 -6.57 -3.46
C THR A 64 -7.57 -5.18 -3.76
N LEU A 65 -6.92 -5.02 -4.90
CA LEU A 65 -6.46 -3.73 -5.40
C LEU A 65 -7.30 -3.34 -6.62
N THR A 66 -7.92 -2.15 -6.58
CA THR A 66 -8.62 -1.57 -7.73
C THR A 66 -8.02 -0.24 -8.12
N GLU A 67 -8.08 0.07 -9.42
CA GLU A 67 -7.64 1.35 -9.96
C GLU A 67 -8.81 2.06 -10.64
N THR A 68 -9.11 3.27 -10.17
CA THR A 68 -10.03 4.19 -10.84
C THR A 68 -9.23 5.22 -11.62
N VAL A 69 -9.28 5.13 -12.94
CA VAL A 69 -8.76 6.15 -13.85
C VAL A 69 -9.81 7.24 -13.99
N ALA A 70 -9.50 8.47 -13.58
CA ALA A 70 -10.37 9.61 -13.80
C ALA A 70 -10.41 9.97 -15.30
N GLY A 71 -11.37 9.38 -16.03
CA GLY A 71 -11.80 9.83 -17.35
C GLY A 71 -11.04 9.23 -18.54
N ALA A 72 -11.51 8.09 -19.03
CA ALA A 72 -11.55 7.86 -20.48
C ALA A 72 -12.81 8.58 -21.02
N ARG A 73 -12.62 9.76 -21.59
CA ARG A 73 -13.61 10.43 -22.46
C ARG A 73 -13.02 10.56 -23.85
#